data_AF-A0A917MXI1-F1
#
_entry.id   AF-A0A917MXI1-F1
#
_cell.length_a   1.000
_cell.length_b   1.000
_cell.length_c   1.000
_cell.angle_alpha   90.00
_cell.angle_beta   90.00
_cell.angle_gamma   90.00
#
_symmetry.space_group_name_H-M   'P 1'
#
loop_
_entity.id
_entity.type
_entity.pdbx_description
1 polymer ?
#
loop_
_entity_poly.entity_id
_entity_poly.type
_entity_poly.pdbx_seq_one_letter_code
_entity_poly.pdbx_strand_id
1 'polypeptide(L)'
;MQTAFSKTDNTARHLTATIVHIQFMLGMVLYFQSPVTAYFRQHTSSAVHQPDFLFFGLIHALLMLAAVVVVTFGSALAKRQAADAHKHKTLLTWYLIAFVVVVIAIPWPFSPLAHRPLIR
;
A
#
# COMPACT_ATOMS: atom_id res chain seq x y z
N MET A 1 -26.63 13.94 -13.08
CA MET A 1 -27.38 13.10 -12.14
C MET A 1 -26.36 12.40 -11.25
N GLN A 2 -26.36 12.63 -9.93
CA GLN A 2 -25.45 11.91 -9.03
C GLN A 2 -26.05 10.51 -8.78
N THR A 3 -25.27 9.46 -8.98
CA THR A 3 -25.73 8.08 -8.80
C THR A 3 -25.86 7.76 -7.31
N ALA A 4 -26.88 6.96 -6.96
CA ALA A 4 -27.06 6.47 -5.60
C ALA A 4 -25.93 5.50 -5.24
N PHE A 5 -25.50 5.52 -3.97
CA PHE A 5 -24.46 4.61 -3.48
C PHE A 5 -25.07 3.23 -3.24
N SER A 6 -24.77 2.30 -4.14
CA SER A 6 -25.41 0.98 -4.17
C SER A 6 -24.78 -0.01 -3.20
N LYS A 7 -25.43 -1.16 -3.02
CA LYS A 7 -24.85 -2.29 -2.28
C LYS A 7 -23.56 -2.78 -2.93
N THR A 8 -23.49 -2.76 -4.26
CA THR A 8 -22.30 -3.15 -5.03
C THR A 8 -21.12 -2.23 -4.74
N ASP A 9 -21.35 -0.92 -4.66
CA ASP A 9 -20.30 0.05 -4.30
C ASP A 9 -19.78 -0.19 -2.89
N ASN A 10 -20.69 -0.50 -1.95
CA ASN A 10 -20.29 -0.83 -0.58
C ASN A 10 -19.48 -2.13 -0.52
N THR A 11 -19.87 -3.15 -1.30
CA THR A 11 -19.11 -4.41 -1.41
C THR A 11 -17.73 -4.15 -1.99
N ALA A 12 -17.61 -3.35 -3.06
CA ALA A 12 -16.32 -2.99 -3.65
C ALA A 12 -15.42 -2.23 -2.66
N ARG A 13 -15.99 -1.30 -1.87
CA ARG A 13 -15.28 -0.62 -0.78
C ARG A 13 -14.68 -1.63 0.20
N HIS A 14 -15.47 -2.60 0.66
CA HIS A 14 -15.03 -3.63 1.60
C HIS A 14 -13.98 -4.56 1.00
N LEU A 15 -14.22 -5.09 -0.19
CA LEU A 15 -13.30 -6.00 -0.87
C LEU A 15 -11.94 -5.34 -1.11
N THR A 16 -11.92 -4.09 -1.55
CA THR A 16 -10.67 -3.34 -1.76
C THR A 16 -9.87 -3.24 -0.47
N ALA A 17 -10.52 -2.87 0.64
CA ALA A 17 -9.86 -2.80 1.94
C ALA A 17 -9.34 -4.18 2.35
N THR A 18 -10.15 -5.23 2.26
CA THR A 18 -9.74 -6.60 2.62
C THR A 18 -8.55 -7.08 1.79
N ILE A 19 -8.57 -6.88 0.47
CA ILE A 19 -7.47 -7.28 -0.43
C ILE A 19 -6.18 -6.56 -0.04
N VAL A 20 -6.24 -5.25 0.24
CA VAL A 20 -5.05 -4.47 0.65
C VAL A 20 -4.49 -4.96 1.98
N HIS A 21 -5.33 -5.32 2.96
CA HIS A 21 -4.87 -5.90 4.23
C HIS A 21 -4.25 -7.28 4.02
N ILE A 22 -4.87 -8.15 3.21
CA ILE A 22 -4.32 -9.48 2.89
C ILE A 22 -2.96 -9.32 2.20
N GLN A 23 -2.85 -8.41 1.22
CA GLN A 23 -1.58 -8.15 0.54
C GLN A 23 -0.50 -7.71 1.53
N PHE A 24 -0.80 -6.78 2.43
CA PHE A 24 0.13 -6.35 3.47
C PHE A 24 0.52 -7.49 4.41
N MET A 25 -0.42 -8.34 4.83
CA MET A 25 -0.11 -9.51 5.66
C MET A 25 0.83 -10.48 4.96
N LEU A 26 0.59 -10.78 3.68
CA LEU A 26 1.50 -11.58 2.86
C LEU A 26 2.88 -10.91 2.74
N GLY A 27 2.92 -9.60 2.53
CA GLY A 27 4.14 -8.80 2.53
C GLY A 27 4.92 -8.89 3.84
N MET A 28 4.24 -8.85 4.99
CA MET A 28 4.87 -9.01 6.30
C MET A 28 5.43 -10.42 6.50
N VAL A 29 4.72 -11.46 6.06
CA VAL A 29 5.25 -12.84 6.06
C VAL A 29 6.54 -12.91 5.24
N LEU A 30 6.55 -12.34 4.03
CA LEU A 30 7.75 -12.27 3.18
C LEU A 30 8.87 -11.43 3.83
N TYR A 31 8.52 -10.33 4.49
CA TYR A 31 9.47 -9.47 5.19
C TYR A 31 10.22 -10.23 6.28
N PHE A 32 9.57 -11.13 7.02
CA PHE A 32 10.26 -11.90 8.06
C PHE A 32 11.10 -13.05 7.50
N GLN A 33 10.70 -13.65 6.38
CA GLN A 33 11.39 -14.79 5.75
C GLN A 33 12.50 -14.41 4.77
N SER A 34 12.46 -13.21 4.19
CA SER A 34 13.41 -12.80 3.14
C SER A 34 14.84 -12.62 3.68
N PRO A 35 15.87 -13.18 3.00
CA PRO A 35 17.26 -12.93 3.34
C PRO A 35 17.67 -11.45 3.24
N VAL A 36 17.05 -10.70 2.32
CA VAL A 36 17.38 -9.27 2.11
C VAL A 36 16.98 -8.44 3.32
N THR A 37 15.77 -8.64 3.81
CA THR A 37 15.24 -7.93 4.98
C THR A 37 15.87 -8.48 6.26
N ALA A 38 16.21 -9.77 6.33
CA ALA A 38 16.99 -10.34 7.43
C ALA A 38 18.36 -9.68 7.55
N TYR A 39 19.08 -9.50 6.43
CA TYR A 39 20.36 -8.78 6.41
C TYR A 39 20.20 -7.35 6.93
N PHE A 40 19.19 -6.61 6.45
CA PHE A 40 18.90 -5.26 6.93
C PHE A 40 18.67 -5.22 8.45
N ARG A 41 17.84 -6.13 8.99
CA ARG A 41 17.54 -6.18 10.44
C ARG A 41 18.75 -6.51 11.31
N GLN A 42 19.68 -7.30 10.80
CA GLN A 42 20.89 -7.72 11.53
C GLN A 42 22.04 -6.71 11.41
N HIS A 43 22.10 -5.95 10.31
CA HIS A 43 23.22 -5.07 9.98
C HIS A 43 22.76 -3.64 9.68
N THR A 44 21.78 -3.12 10.43
CA THR A 44 21.12 -1.84 10.15
C THR A 44 22.11 -0.71 9.84
N SER A 45 23.15 -0.53 10.66
CA SER A 45 24.13 0.56 10.48
C SER A 45 24.85 0.54 9.12
N SER A 46 25.11 -0.65 8.57
CA SER A 46 25.74 -0.78 7.24
C SER A 46 24.70 -0.83 6.12
N ALA A 47 23.54 -1.42 6.39
CA ALA A 47 22.49 -1.66 5.39
C ALA A 47 21.74 -0.38 5.00
N VAL A 48 21.66 0.62 5.89
CA VAL A 48 21.07 1.94 5.56
C VAL A 48 21.83 2.70 4.48
N HIS A 49 23.10 2.39 4.27
CA HIS A 49 23.92 3.00 3.20
C HIS A 49 23.85 2.23 1.87
N GLN A 50 23.08 1.12 1.82
CA GLN A 50 22.95 0.28 0.65
C GLN A 50 21.51 0.38 0.12
N PRO A 51 21.27 0.99 -1.06
CA PRO A 51 19.93 1.36 -1.53
C PRO A 51 18.92 0.21 -1.53
N ASP A 52 19.29 -0.96 -2.04
CA ASP A 52 18.38 -2.11 -2.10
C ASP A 52 17.97 -2.59 -0.71
N PHE A 53 18.92 -2.70 0.23
CA PHE A 53 18.63 -3.14 1.60
C PHE A 53 17.80 -2.11 2.36
N LEU A 54 18.10 -0.82 2.20
CA LEU A 54 17.29 0.26 2.77
C LEU A 54 15.86 0.24 2.21
N PHE A 55 15.71 0.02 0.90
CA PHE A 55 14.41 0.01 0.25
C PHE A 55 13.54 -1.13 0.76
N PHE A 56 13.98 -2.38 0.65
CA PHE A 56 13.17 -3.53 1.08
C PHE A 56 13.07 -3.65 2.60
N GLY A 57 14.12 -3.26 3.33
CA GLY A 57 14.20 -3.35 4.78
C GLY A 57 13.38 -2.29 5.51
N LEU A 58 13.13 -1.13 4.89
CA LEU A 58 12.44 -0.03 5.57
C LEU A 58 11.43 0.69 4.66
N ILE A 59 11.88 1.27 3.55
CA ILE A 59 11.06 2.19 2.75
C ILE A 59 9.80 1.48 2.21
N HIS A 60 9.96 0.30 1.60
CA HIS A 60 8.87 -0.48 1.04
C HIS A 60 7.84 -0.87 2.11
N ALA A 61 8.30 -1.40 3.25
CA ALA A 61 7.42 -1.80 4.35
C ALA A 61 6.63 -0.60 4.91
N LEU A 62 7.27 0.57 5.06
CA LEU A 62 6.62 1.80 5.52
C LEU A 62 5.59 2.32 4.52
N LEU A 63 5.91 2.32 3.21
CA LEU A 63 4.96 2.75 2.18
C LEU A 63 3.74 1.83 2.12
N MET A 64 3.94 0.51 2.24
CA MET A 64 2.84 -0.45 2.26
C MET A 64 1.96 -0.29 3.51
N LEU A 65 2.57 -0.06 4.68
CA LEU A 65 1.82 0.27 5.90
C LEU A 65 1.01 1.55 5.74
N ALA A 66 1.61 2.61 5.17
CA ALA A 66 0.93 3.86 4.90
C ALA A 66 -0.27 3.65 3.94
N ALA A 67 -0.11 2.85 2.89
CA ALA A 67 -1.20 2.53 1.96
C ALA A 67 -2.37 1.84 2.68
N VAL A 68 -2.11 0.87 3.55
CA VAL A 68 -3.15 0.21 4.36
C VAL A 68 -3.89 1.21 5.24
N VAL A 69 -3.17 2.09 5.94
CA VAL A 69 -3.78 3.14 6.79
C VAL A 69 -4.67 4.06 5.97
N VAL A 70 -4.20 4.53 4.81
CA VAL A 70 -4.94 5.40 3.89
C VAL A 70 -6.22 4.74 3.38
N VAL A 71 -6.17 3.46 2.96
CA VAL A 71 -7.34 2.71 2.50
C VAL A 71 -8.35 2.51 3.64
N THR A 72 -7.88 2.13 4.82
CA THR A 72 -8.73 1.92 6.01
C THR A 72 -9.44 3.22 6.41
N PHE A 73 -8.70 4.32 6.46
CA PHE A 73 -9.25 5.61 6.82
C PHE A 73 -10.24 6.12 5.77
N GLY A 74 -9.89 6.05 4.48
CA GLY A 74 -10.78 6.42 3.38
C GLY A 74 -12.08 5.62 3.36
N SER A 75 -11.99 4.31 3.61
CA SER A 75 -13.14 3.42 3.71
C SER A 75 -14.04 3.75 4.90
N ALA A 76 -13.45 4.05 6.07
CA ALA A 76 -14.18 4.47 7.26
C ALA A 76 -14.85 5.84 7.09
N LEU A 77 -14.15 6.81 6.49
CA LEU A 77 -14.69 8.13 6.19
C LEU A 77 -15.86 8.05 5.21
N ALA A 78 -15.73 7.29 4.13
CA ALA A 78 -16.80 7.13 3.15
C ALA A 78 -18.07 6.55 3.80
N LYS A 79 -17.93 5.58 4.72
CA LYS A 79 -19.07 5.02 5.47
C LYS A 79 -19.80 6.07 6.33
N ARG A 80 -19.10 7.11 6.79
CA ARG A 80 -19.65 8.17 7.66
C ARG A 80 -20.28 9.34 6.89
N GLN A 81 -20.13 9.39 5.56
CA GLN A 81 -20.74 10.46 4.76
C GLN A 81 -22.25 10.28 4.61
N ALA A 82 -23.00 11.38 4.73
CA ALA A 82 -24.47 11.36 4.60
C ALA A 82 -24.92 11.25 3.14
N ALA A 83 -24.39 12.10 2.26
CA ALA A 83 -24.79 12.12 0.85
C ALA A 83 -23.96 11.14 0.01
N ASP A 84 -24.62 10.45 -0.92
CA ASP A 84 -24.00 9.41 -1.75
C ASP A 84 -22.87 9.93 -2.64
N ALA A 85 -23.01 11.13 -3.21
CA ALA A 85 -21.91 11.74 -3.97
C ALA A 85 -20.66 12.02 -3.11
N HIS A 86 -20.83 12.36 -1.83
CA HIS A 86 -19.69 12.51 -0.92
C HIS A 86 -19.05 11.16 -0.60
N LYS A 87 -19.82 10.06 -0.54
CA LYS A 87 -19.26 8.70 -0.40
C LYS A 87 -18.35 8.35 -1.59
N HIS A 88 -18.85 8.52 -2.82
CA HIS A 88 -18.08 8.25 -4.04
C HIS A 88 -16.82 9.12 -4.13
N LYS A 89 -16.95 10.43 -3.90
CA LYS A 89 -15.80 11.36 -3.94
C LYS A 89 -14.75 11.00 -2.88
N THR A 90 -15.18 10.64 -1.68
CA THR A 90 -14.30 10.20 -0.59
C THR A 90 -13.55 8.93 -1.02
N LEU A 91 -14.25 7.90 -1.50
CA LEU A 91 -13.59 6.67 -1.96
C LEU A 91 -12.59 6.93 -3.08
N LEU A 92 -12.97 7.67 -4.11
CA LEU A 92 -12.08 7.99 -5.24
C LEU A 92 -10.81 8.68 -4.75
N THR A 93 -10.94 9.71 -3.91
CA THR A 93 -9.79 10.50 -3.44
C THR A 93 -8.84 9.64 -2.61
N TRP A 94 -9.34 8.96 -1.59
CA TRP A 94 -8.50 8.19 -0.67
C TRP A 94 -7.91 6.94 -1.33
N TYR A 95 -8.67 6.24 -2.17
CA TYR A 95 -8.16 5.05 -2.85
C TYR A 95 -7.17 5.42 -3.96
N LEU A 96 -7.33 6.58 -4.62
CA LEU A 96 -6.32 7.09 -5.55
C LEU A 96 -5.01 7.42 -4.84
N ILE A 97 -5.07 8.09 -3.66
CA ILE A 97 -3.87 8.36 -2.86
C ILE A 97 -3.16 7.06 -2.50
N ALA A 98 -3.90 6.07 -1.99
CA ALA A 98 -3.33 4.76 -1.67
C ALA A 98 -2.73 4.06 -2.88
N PHE A 99 -3.40 4.13 -4.04
CA PHE A 99 -2.91 3.58 -5.30
C PHE A 99 -1.58 4.21 -5.71
N VAL A 100 -1.44 5.53 -5.62
CA VAL A 100 -0.17 6.21 -5.90
C VAL A 100 0.93 5.75 -4.95
N VAL A 101 0.65 5.61 -3.66
CA VAL A 101 1.62 5.10 -2.67
C VAL A 101 2.08 3.69 -3.04
N VAL A 102 1.17 2.79 -3.40
CA VAL A 102 1.51 1.43 -3.82
C VAL A 102 2.35 1.43 -5.10
N VAL A 103 2.02 2.28 -6.07
CA VAL A 103 2.82 2.42 -7.31
C VAL A 103 4.24 2.89 -7.00
N ILE A 104 4.43 3.83 -6.08
CA ILE A 104 5.77 4.27 -5.64
C ILE A 104 6.52 3.15 -4.91
N ALA A 105 5.81 2.30 -4.15
CA ALA A 105 6.39 1.20 -3.40
C ALA A 105 6.88 0.03 -4.27
N ILE A 106 6.55 0.00 -5.56
CA ILE A 106 7.04 -1.02 -6.49
C ILE A 106 8.50 -0.71 -6.86
N PRO A 107 9.44 -1.67 -6.74
CA PRO A 107 10.85 -1.48 -7.10
C PRO A 107 11.02 -1.51 -8.63
N TRP A 108 10.64 -0.42 -9.29
CA TRP A 108 10.76 -0.28 -10.74
C TRP A 108 12.22 -0.40 -11.19
N PRO A 109 12.51 -0.94 -12.38
CA PRO A 109 13.87 -1.04 -12.90
C PRO A 109 14.54 0.33 -13.13
N PHE A 110 13.75 1.40 -13.22
CA PHE A 110 14.20 2.78 -13.37
C PHE A 110 14.19 3.57 -12.05
N SER A 111 13.87 2.91 -10.92
CA SER A 111 13.84 3.59 -9.61
C SER A 111 15.25 3.86 -9.11
N PRO A 112 15.59 5.10 -8.70
CA PRO A 112 16.89 5.39 -8.12
C PRO A 112 17.11 4.72 -6.77
N LEU A 113 16.06 4.18 -6.14
CA LEU A 113 16.08 3.59 -4.81
C LEU A 113 16.30 2.07 -4.83
N ALA A 114 15.86 1.37 -5.87
CA ALA A 114 16.01 -0.07 -5.99
C ALA A 114 15.99 -0.48 -7.48
N HIS A 115 17.08 -1.05 -7.98
CA HIS A 115 17.18 -1.49 -9.37
C HIS A 115 16.91 -2.99 -9.46
N ARG A 116 15.65 -3.37 -9.69
CA ARG A 116 15.30 -4.78 -9.90
C ARG A 116 14.92 -5.05 -11.36
N PRO A 117 15.58 -6.01 -12.05
CA PRO A 117 15.12 -6.45 -13.36
C PRO A 117 13.75 -7.13 -13.25
N LEU A 118 12.89 -6.88 -14.23
CA LEU A 118 11.50 -7.38 -14.26
C LEU A 118 11.42 -8.90 -14.49
N ILE A 119 12.43 -9.46 -15.15
CA ILE A 119 12.54 -10.88 -15.47
C ILE A 119 13.81 -11.40 -14.80
N ARG A 120 13.68 -12.53 -14.10
CA ARG A 120 14.78 -13.23 -13.43
C ARG A 120 14.81 -14.68 -13.87
#